data_AF-A0A9Y2IMI0-F1
#
_entry.id   AF-A0A9Y2IMI0-F1
#
_cell.length_a   1.000
_cell.length_b   1.000
_cell.length_c   1.000
_cell.angle_alpha   90.00
_cell.angle_beta   90.00
_cell.angle_gamma   90.00
#
_symmetry.space_group_name_H-M   'P 1'
#
loop_
_entity.id
_entity.type
_entity.pdbx_description
1 polymer ?
#
loop_
_entity_poly.entity_id
_entity_poly.type
_entity_poly.pdbx_seq_one_letter_code
_entity_poly.pdbx_strand_id
1 'polypeptide(L)'
;MRLWRRNRASRASRRSGEDIASLMPYGPYSSVRVRNEAVERGDVGWDVAYCCFADPEEATRCHAAWQQHAPALKSTIVHGRRSACEPDVDGSYVHEDGTRHSGHPAEIIALMAELAPPSAAELAARHAREAELALEKVRAEKAAWEARQPKEIVLAEAGDDAPIPHHDKFVKATQLTAGGQPVDQAKFHFTEFTGDEPEPVAPEHDGTDTERHRLVRDEFEVARTLWAKAVYRREATPVLRAAASAWPEVAEAFARIGRAWSDLDDPPHGWEVAVKRLLDAHDHARPIVENWEHLHARELATVGAELTYSRDELAELRKQLSVELGIDNIEQWHIGRVEDGTSDPRHADIQDGASVQLESLIRPQRDRLALIADVAGRLTA
;
A
#
# COMPACT_ATOMS: atom_id res chain seq x y z
N MET A 1 12.43 33.37 -27.55
CA MET A 1 13.81 33.57 -27.04
C MET A 1 14.12 32.47 -26.04
N ARG A 2 15.21 31.71 -26.18
CA ARG A 2 15.49 30.50 -25.38
C ARG A 2 16.57 30.74 -24.33
N LEU A 3 16.36 30.19 -23.14
CA LEU A 3 17.22 30.33 -21.95
C LEU A 3 17.70 28.96 -21.45
N TRP A 4 18.98 28.89 -21.09
CA TRP A 4 19.67 27.64 -20.79
C TRP A 4 19.98 27.50 -19.29
N ARG A 5 19.93 26.27 -18.77
CA ARG A 5 20.48 25.91 -17.44
C ARG A 5 21.34 24.66 -17.56
N ARG A 6 22.56 24.67 -17.01
CA ARG A 6 23.53 23.54 -17.04
C ARG A 6 23.68 22.86 -15.67
N ASN A 7 23.53 21.53 -15.59
CA ASN A 7 23.91 20.70 -14.42
C ASN A 7 24.46 19.32 -14.85
N ARG A 8 25.40 18.72 -14.10
CA ARG A 8 25.94 17.37 -14.42
C ARG A 8 25.19 16.29 -13.65
N ALA A 9 24.72 15.25 -14.33
CA ALA A 9 24.13 14.09 -13.66
C ALA A 9 25.21 13.16 -13.10
N SER A 10 25.08 12.75 -11.84
CA SER A 10 25.59 11.46 -11.36
C SER A 10 24.47 10.43 -11.48
N ARG A 11 24.81 9.14 -11.60
CA ARG A 11 23.87 8.02 -11.84
C ARG A 11 22.68 7.90 -10.84
N ALA A 12 22.65 8.70 -9.77
CA ALA A 12 21.65 8.62 -8.70
C ALA A 12 20.55 9.70 -8.73
N SER A 13 20.49 10.58 -9.74
CA SER A 13 19.52 11.68 -9.78
C SER A 13 18.71 11.68 -11.08
N ARG A 14 17.66 10.86 -11.16
CA ARG A 14 16.56 11.08 -12.11
C ARG A 14 15.54 11.99 -11.43
N ARG A 15 15.76 13.30 -11.50
CA ARG A 15 14.69 14.27 -11.19
C ARG A 15 13.77 14.37 -12.40
N SER A 16 12.46 14.46 -12.16
CA SER A 16 11.48 14.70 -13.22
C SER A 16 11.67 16.11 -13.78
N GLY A 17 11.22 16.38 -15.00
CA GLY A 17 11.26 17.74 -15.57
C GLY A 17 10.53 18.78 -14.71
N GLU A 18 9.57 18.34 -13.91
CA GLU A 18 8.80 19.17 -12.96
C GLU A 18 9.67 19.72 -11.81
N ASP A 19 10.62 18.94 -11.31
CA ASP A 19 11.53 19.38 -10.24
C ASP A 19 12.50 20.49 -10.68
N ILE A 20 12.77 20.60 -11.98
CA ILE A 20 13.62 21.66 -12.53
C ILE A 20 12.78 22.92 -12.80
N ALA A 21 11.53 22.75 -13.22
CA ALA A 21 10.58 23.83 -13.42
C ALA A 21 10.19 24.51 -12.09
N SER A 22 10.02 23.74 -11.01
CA SER A 22 9.70 24.27 -9.67
C SER A 22 10.82 25.12 -9.05
N LEU A 23 12.05 25.01 -9.57
CA LEU A 23 13.20 25.81 -9.14
C LEU A 23 13.31 27.17 -9.85
N MET A 24 12.39 27.50 -10.77
CA MET A 24 12.41 28.75 -11.53
C MET A 24 11.16 29.58 -11.24
N PRO A 25 11.26 30.65 -10.42
CA PRO A 25 10.10 31.39 -9.91
C PRO A 25 9.53 32.42 -10.91
N TYR A 26 9.75 32.25 -12.22
CA TYR A 26 9.51 33.30 -13.21
C TYR A 26 8.56 32.85 -14.32
N GLY A 27 7.28 33.22 -14.18
CA GLY A 27 6.26 33.26 -15.24
C GLY A 27 5.71 31.90 -15.74
N PRO A 28 4.55 31.90 -16.41
CA PRO A 28 4.00 30.69 -17.04
C PRO A 28 4.84 30.28 -18.26
N TYR A 29 5.41 29.07 -18.22
CA TYR A 29 6.13 28.50 -19.36
C TYR A 29 5.14 27.93 -20.38
N SER A 30 5.38 28.15 -21.68
CA SER A 30 4.61 27.47 -22.72
C SER A 30 5.07 26.02 -22.89
N SER A 31 6.34 25.74 -22.60
CA SER A 31 6.88 24.38 -22.49
C SER A 31 8.23 24.39 -21.77
N VAL A 32 8.53 23.34 -21.00
CA VAL A 32 9.87 23.06 -20.46
C VAL A 32 10.31 21.69 -20.96
N ARG A 33 11.49 21.61 -21.58
CA ARG A 33 12.09 20.34 -22.01
C ARG A 33 13.43 20.15 -21.34
N VAL A 34 13.61 19.01 -20.68
CA VAL A 34 14.90 18.63 -20.09
C VAL A 34 15.51 17.57 -21.00
N ARG A 35 16.71 17.84 -21.51
CA ARG A 35 17.48 16.90 -22.32
C ARG A 35 18.72 16.47 -21.55
N ASN A 36 18.92 15.17 -21.47
CA ASN A 36 20.14 14.60 -20.93
C ASN A 36 21.08 14.30 -22.09
N GLU A 37 22.00 15.23 -22.39
CA GLU A 37 22.92 15.08 -23.53
C GLU A 37 23.96 13.97 -23.32
N ALA A 38 24.07 13.38 -22.10
CA ALA A 38 24.99 12.29 -21.81
C ALA A 38 24.63 10.98 -22.51
N VAL A 39 23.33 10.69 -22.59
CA VAL A 39 22.83 9.37 -23.01
C VAL A 39 23.03 9.15 -24.52
N GLU A 40 22.98 10.22 -25.32
CA GLU A 40 23.06 10.11 -26.78
C GLU A 40 24.48 10.04 -27.33
N ARG A 41 25.51 10.49 -26.59
CA ARG A 41 26.92 10.53 -27.07
C ARG A 41 27.85 9.55 -26.36
N GLY A 42 27.36 8.77 -25.40
CA GLY A 42 28.16 7.78 -24.67
C GLY A 42 29.20 8.36 -23.70
N ASP A 43 29.08 9.66 -23.37
CA ASP A 43 30.02 10.40 -22.54
C ASP A 43 29.40 10.85 -21.21
N VAL A 44 30.23 11.31 -20.27
CA VAL A 44 29.77 11.82 -18.95
C VAL A 44 29.10 13.19 -19.10
N GLY A 45 27.88 13.22 -19.61
CA GLY A 45 27.15 14.43 -19.99
C GLY A 45 26.27 15.06 -18.90
N TRP A 46 25.49 16.04 -19.35
CA TRP A 46 24.86 17.07 -18.54
C TRP A 46 23.35 17.10 -18.80
N ASP A 47 22.57 17.43 -17.77
CA ASP A 47 21.16 17.77 -17.91
C ASP A 47 21.05 19.24 -18.31
N VAL A 48 20.44 19.48 -19.47
CA VAL A 48 20.14 20.81 -20.00
C VAL A 48 18.63 20.99 -20.00
N ALA A 49 18.16 22.07 -19.39
CA ALA A 49 16.75 22.46 -19.45
C ALA A 49 16.56 23.60 -20.43
N TYR A 50 15.60 23.44 -21.34
CA TYR A 50 15.11 24.44 -22.27
C TYR A 50 13.76 24.95 -21.80
N CYS A 51 13.66 26.24 -21.55
CA CYS A 51 12.39 26.89 -21.21
C CYS A 51 11.95 27.78 -22.38
N CYS A 52 10.73 27.57 -22.84
CA CYS A 52 10.07 28.44 -23.81
C CYS A 52 9.07 29.34 -23.10
N PHE A 53 9.17 30.63 -23.38
CA PHE A 53 8.23 31.65 -22.90
C PHE A 53 7.28 32.01 -24.03
N ALA A 54 6.01 32.22 -23.70
CA ALA A 54 5.02 32.72 -24.65
C ALA A 54 5.32 34.17 -25.04
N ASP A 55 5.84 34.97 -24.10
CA ASP A 55 6.27 36.35 -24.30
C ASP A 55 7.81 36.47 -24.36
N PRO A 56 8.40 36.98 -25.45
CA PRO A 56 9.83 37.27 -25.55
C PRO A 56 10.36 38.22 -24.46
N GLU A 57 9.54 39.15 -23.96
CA GLU A 57 9.94 40.06 -22.89
C GLU A 57 10.07 39.32 -21.56
N GLU A 58 9.22 38.33 -21.28
CA GLU A 58 9.33 37.48 -20.08
C GLU A 58 10.59 36.65 -20.09
N ALA A 59 10.97 36.09 -21.24
CA ALA A 59 12.27 35.44 -21.38
C ALA A 59 13.40 36.42 -21.03
N THR A 60 13.36 37.64 -21.57
CA THR A 60 14.37 38.67 -21.30
C THR A 60 14.44 39.04 -19.82
N ARG A 61 13.28 39.25 -19.17
CA ARG A 61 13.17 39.53 -17.73
C ARG A 61 13.71 38.37 -16.89
N CYS A 62 13.38 37.13 -17.24
CA CYS A 62 13.89 35.93 -16.56
C CYS A 62 15.41 35.82 -16.70
N HIS A 63 15.99 36.12 -17.88
CA HIS A 63 17.45 36.16 -18.05
C HIS A 63 18.09 37.21 -17.16
N ALA A 64 17.55 38.43 -17.17
CA ALA A 64 18.09 39.55 -16.41
C ALA A 64 18.03 39.30 -14.90
N ALA A 65 16.89 38.79 -14.39
CA ALA A 65 16.72 38.42 -13.00
C ALA A 65 17.70 37.29 -12.61
N TRP A 66 17.88 36.29 -13.46
CA TRP A 66 18.87 35.24 -13.23
C TRP A 66 20.29 35.81 -13.13
N GLN A 67 20.69 36.72 -14.02
CA GLN A 67 22.01 37.37 -13.96
C GLN A 67 22.21 38.21 -12.69
N GLN A 68 21.15 38.90 -12.23
CA GLN A 68 21.19 39.69 -10.98
C GLN A 68 21.30 38.83 -9.73
N HIS A 69 20.62 37.68 -9.68
CA HIS A 69 20.66 36.75 -8.54
C HIS A 69 21.76 35.67 -8.65
N ALA A 70 22.42 35.58 -9.81
CA ALA A 70 23.50 34.64 -10.08
C ALA A 70 24.65 34.70 -9.07
N PRO A 71 25.06 35.83 -8.45
CA PRO A 71 26.14 35.80 -7.46
C PRO A 71 25.80 34.97 -6.20
N ALA A 72 24.54 34.99 -5.75
CA ALA A 72 24.05 34.19 -4.62
C ALA A 72 23.77 32.73 -5.02
N LEU A 73 23.37 32.48 -6.27
CA LEU A 73 23.14 31.13 -6.79
C LEU A 73 24.42 30.45 -7.29
N LYS A 74 25.45 31.20 -7.71
CA LYS A 74 26.80 30.69 -8.07
C LYS A 74 27.58 30.22 -6.84
N SER A 75 27.24 30.70 -5.64
CA SER A 75 27.80 30.21 -4.37
C SER A 75 26.98 29.09 -3.73
N THR A 76 25.78 28.80 -4.26
CA THR A 76 24.99 27.66 -3.79
C THR A 76 25.59 26.39 -4.38
N ILE A 77 26.43 25.75 -3.57
CA ILE A 77 27.01 24.45 -3.85
C ILE A 77 25.89 23.41 -3.74
N VAL A 78 25.25 23.08 -4.86
CA VAL A 78 24.38 21.90 -4.95
C VAL A 78 25.28 20.73 -5.33
N HIS A 79 25.66 19.91 -4.35
CA HIS A 79 26.57 18.77 -4.50
C HIS A 79 27.97 19.10 -5.09
N GLY A 80 28.53 20.27 -4.78
CA GLY A 80 29.95 20.57 -5.02
C GLY A 80 30.29 21.45 -6.24
N ARG A 81 29.32 21.97 -7.02
CA ARG A 81 29.62 22.50 -8.39
C ARG A 81 28.80 23.74 -8.82
N ARG A 82 29.32 24.49 -9.82
CA ARG A 82 28.79 25.79 -10.34
C ARG A 82 27.84 25.64 -11.54
N SER A 83 26.80 26.46 -11.61
CA SER A 83 25.81 26.55 -12.70
C SER A 83 25.95 27.81 -13.59
N ALA A 84 25.53 27.75 -14.86
CA ALA A 84 25.55 28.88 -15.83
C ALA A 84 24.27 28.95 -16.69
N CYS A 85 23.97 30.15 -17.22
CA CYS A 85 22.82 30.48 -18.06
C CYS A 85 23.21 31.46 -19.19
N GLU A 86 22.88 31.13 -20.45
CA GLU A 86 23.23 31.89 -21.67
C GLU A 86 21.98 31.99 -22.58
N PRO A 87 21.79 33.07 -23.36
CA PRO A 87 20.74 33.15 -24.38
C PRO A 87 21.15 32.45 -25.70
N ASP A 88 20.20 31.78 -26.36
CA ASP A 88 20.40 31.21 -27.71
C ASP A 88 20.26 32.32 -28.76
N VAL A 89 21.33 32.63 -29.50
CA VAL A 89 21.39 33.81 -30.39
C VAL A 89 21.36 33.43 -31.87
N ASP A 90 21.44 32.14 -32.22
CA ASP A 90 21.34 31.70 -33.60
C ASP A 90 19.89 31.45 -33.97
N GLY A 91 19.39 32.16 -35.01
CA GLY A 91 18.05 32.06 -35.59
C GLY A 91 17.72 30.69 -36.23
N SER A 92 18.10 29.60 -35.58
CA SER A 92 17.79 28.23 -35.93
C SER A 92 16.46 27.80 -35.30
N TYR A 93 15.56 27.25 -36.13
CA TYR A 93 14.33 26.64 -35.66
C TYR A 93 14.56 25.14 -35.42
N VAL A 94 14.01 24.62 -34.33
CA VAL A 94 14.09 23.21 -33.96
C VAL A 94 12.67 22.68 -33.82
N HIS A 95 12.29 21.70 -34.64
CA HIS A 95 10.99 21.03 -34.54
C HIS A 95 10.88 20.21 -33.25
N GLU A 96 9.65 19.79 -32.94
CA GLU A 96 9.38 18.98 -31.75
C GLU A 96 10.10 17.63 -31.75
N ASP A 97 10.43 17.09 -32.93
CA ASP A 97 11.19 15.85 -33.14
C ASP A 97 12.72 16.03 -33.08
N GLY A 98 13.21 17.27 -32.86
CA GLY A 98 14.63 17.59 -32.74
C GLY A 98 15.34 17.93 -34.05
N THR A 99 14.64 17.95 -35.19
CA THR A 99 15.23 18.37 -36.46
C THR A 99 15.50 19.88 -36.49
N ARG A 100 16.72 20.27 -36.90
CA ARG A 100 17.16 21.66 -37.02
C ARG A 100 17.06 22.10 -38.48
N HIS A 101 16.34 23.20 -38.72
CA HIS A 101 16.36 23.88 -40.02
C HIS A 101 17.05 25.23 -39.89
N SER A 102 18.11 25.40 -40.68
CA SER A 102 18.75 26.69 -40.93
C SER A 102 18.46 27.05 -42.38
N GLY A 103 17.62 28.06 -42.60
CA GLY A 103 17.18 28.47 -43.93
C GLY A 103 16.77 29.94 -43.93
N HIS A 104 16.64 30.52 -45.12
CA HIS A 104 16.20 31.91 -45.24
C HIS A 104 14.78 32.04 -44.68
N PRO A 105 14.42 33.11 -43.94
CA PRO A 105 13.12 33.22 -43.27
C PRO A 105 11.90 32.95 -44.18
N ALA A 106 12.01 33.26 -45.48
CA ALA A 106 10.97 32.99 -46.48
C ALA A 106 10.73 31.50 -46.76
N GLU A 107 11.77 30.66 -46.73
CA GLU A 107 11.66 29.21 -46.92
C GLU A 107 11.04 28.56 -45.69
N ILE A 108 11.40 29.05 -44.50
CA ILE A 108 10.78 28.63 -43.24
C ILE A 108 9.29 29.00 -43.21
N ILE A 109 8.92 30.20 -43.68
CA ILE A 109 7.51 30.63 -43.78
C ILE A 109 6.72 29.78 -44.77
N ALA A 110 7.30 29.43 -45.93
CA ALA A 110 6.65 28.56 -46.91
C ALA A 110 6.44 27.14 -46.37
N LEU A 111 7.45 26.58 -45.68
CA LEU A 111 7.36 25.28 -45.01
C LEU A 111 6.30 25.30 -43.90
N MET A 112 6.21 26.40 -43.13
CA MET A 112 5.19 26.59 -42.10
C MET A 112 3.77 26.72 -42.69
N ALA A 113 3.63 27.18 -43.93
CA ALA A 113 2.34 27.24 -44.63
C ALA A 113 1.89 25.87 -45.16
N GLU A 114 2.82 25.01 -45.58
CA GLU A 114 2.50 23.60 -45.92
C GLU A 114 2.23 22.75 -44.68
N LEU A 115 2.86 23.09 -43.56
CA LEU A 115 2.61 22.53 -42.22
C LEU A 115 1.49 23.25 -41.47
N ALA A 116 0.64 24.02 -42.17
CA ALA A 116 -0.46 24.74 -41.55
C ALA A 116 -1.29 23.73 -40.74
N PRO A 117 -1.51 24.01 -39.44
CA PRO A 117 -2.22 23.08 -38.59
C PRO A 117 -3.61 22.82 -39.20
N PRO A 118 -4.09 21.57 -39.16
CA PRO A 118 -5.43 21.25 -39.63
C PRO A 118 -6.43 22.22 -39.03
N SER A 119 -7.39 22.64 -39.84
CA SER A 119 -8.45 23.54 -39.40
C SER A 119 -9.16 22.97 -38.18
N ALA A 120 -9.78 23.83 -37.36
CA ALA A 120 -10.54 23.39 -36.20
C ALA A 120 -11.61 22.35 -36.56
N ALA A 121 -12.18 22.42 -37.77
CA ALA A 121 -13.13 21.45 -38.29
C ALA A 121 -12.49 20.08 -38.60
N GLU A 122 -11.29 20.06 -39.18
CA GLU A 122 -10.56 18.82 -39.46
C GLU A 122 -10.06 18.15 -38.18
N LEU A 123 -9.60 18.93 -37.20
CA LEU A 123 -9.24 18.41 -35.87
C LEU A 123 -10.47 17.83 -35.15
N ALA A 124 -11.61 18.53 -35.18
CA ALA A 124 -12.85 18.02 -34.59
C ALA A 124 -13.31 16.72 -35.26
N ALA A 125 -13.24 16.63 -36.60
CA ALA A 125 -13.58 15.42 -37.34
C ALA A 125 -12.62 14.26 -37.03
N ARG A 126 -11.31 14.53 -36.87
CA ARG A 126 -10.31 13.53 -36.48
C ARG A 126 -10.58 13.01 -35.07
N HIS A 127 -10.78 13.89 -34.10
CA HIS A 127 -11.08 13.50 -32.72
C HIS A 127 -12.40 12.74 -32.61
N ALA A 128 -13.43 13.10 -33.39
CA ALA A 128 -14.69 12.36 -33.44
C ALA A 128 -14.48 10.91 -33.93
N ARG A 129 -13.69 10.71 -35.00
CA ARG A 129 -13.34 9.37 -35.49
C ARG A 129 -12.51 8.57 -34.49
N GLU A 130 -11.53 9.20 -33.85
CA GLU A 130 -10.71 8.56 -32.80
C GLU A 130 -11.57 8.15 -31.60
N ALA A 131 -12.53 8.98 -31.19
CA ALA A 131 -13.47 8.67 -30.13
C ALA A 131 -14.42 7.51 -30.50
N GLU A 132 -14.92 7.47 -31.74
CA GLU A 132 -15.72 6.34 -32.23
C GLU A 132 -14.92 5.03 -32.24
N LEU A 133 -13.68 5.06 -32.74
CA LEU A 133 -12.79 3.89 -32.75
C LEU A 133 -12.48 3.41 -31.32
N ALA A 134 -12.26 4.35 -30.39
CA ALA A 134 -12.03 4.03 -28.98
C ALA A 134 -13.28 3.39 -28.34
N LEU A 135 -14.48 3.91 -28.62
CA LEU A 135 -15.73 3.33 -28.14
C LEU A 135 -15.98 1.94 -28.72
N GLU A 136 -15.68 1.72 -30.00
CA GLU A 136 -15.79 0.41 -30.63
C GLU A 136 -14.83 -0.60 -29.99
N LYS A 137 -13.58 -0.19 -29.74
CA LYS A 137 -12.61 -1.01 -29.01
C LYS A 137 -13.10 -1.39 -27.62
N VAL A 138 -13.61 -0.42 -26.84
CA VAL A 138 -14.15 -0.67 -25.50
C VAL A 138 -15.36 -1.61 -25.56
N ARG A 139 -16.25 -1.46 -26.56
CA ARG A 139 -17.39 -2.38 -26.75
C ARG A 139 -16.92 -3.80 -27.09
N ALA A 140 -15.91 -3.94 -27.96
CA ALA A 140 -15.34 -5.24 -28.31
C ALA A 140 -14.64 -5.90 -27.12
N GLU A 141 -13.87 -5.14 -26.35
CA GLU A 141 -13.22 -5.61 -25.11
C GLU A 141 -14.24 -6.04 -24.06
N LYS A 142 -15.32 -5.26 -23.88
CA LYS A 142 -16.44 -5.62 -23.00
C LYS A 142 -17.12 -6.90 -23.45
N ALA A 143 -17.45 -7.05 -24.73
CA ALA A 143 -18.08 -8.26 -25.26
C ALA A 143 -17.16 -9.49 -25.12
N ALA A 144 -15.86 -9.33 -25.35
CA ALA A 144 -14.88 -10.40 -25.14
C ALA A 144 -14.74 -10.75 -23.65
N TRP A 145 -14.79 -9.77 -22.75
CA TRP A 145 -14.78 -9.98 -21.30
C TRP A 145 -16.06 -10.68 -20.81
N GLU A 146 -17.23 -10.29 -21.32
CA GLU A 146 -18.52 -10.93 -21.04
C GLU A 146 -18.56 -12.38 -21.54
N ALA A 147 -18.04 -12.65 -22.73
CA ALA A 147 -17.93 -14.01 -23.28
C ALA A 147 -16.94 -14.91 -22.50
N ARG A 148 -15.98 -14.30 -21.79
CA ARG A 148 -15.02 -14.99 -20.91
C ARG A 148 -15.53 -15.11 -19.47
N GLN A 149 -16.68 -14.52 -19.14
CA GLN A 149 -17.23 -14.66 -17.79
C GLN A 149 -17.49 -16.13 -17.50
N PRO A 150 -17.11 -16.61 -16.30
CA PRO A 150 -17.34 -17.98 -15.95
C PRO A 150 -18.85 -18.25 -15.91
N LYS A 151 -19.32 -19.26 -16.65
CA LYS A 151 -20.70 -19.73 -16.54
C LYS A 151 -20.74 -20.84 -15.50
N GLU A 152 -21.69 -20.75 -14.57
CA GLU A 152 -21.92 -21.79 -13.57
C GLU A 152 -22.82 -22.88 -14.17
N ILE A 153 -22.36 -24.13 -14.14
CA ILE A 153 -23.15 -25.32 -14.48
C ILE A 153 -23.47 -26.04 -13.18
N VAL A 154 -24.73 -26.39 -12.92
CA VAL A 154 -25.09 -27.15 -11.71
C VAL A 154 -24.63 -28.61 -11.87
N LEU A 155 -23.85 -29.10 -10.91
CA LEU A 155 -23.32 -30.47 -10.88
C LEU A 155 -24.20 -31.42 -10.06
N ALA A 156 -24.79 -30.92 -8.97
CA ALA A 156 -25.64 -31.65 -8.05
C ALA A 156 -26.52 -30.69 -7.25
N GLU A 157 -27.72 -31.12 -6.86
CA GLU A 157 -28.65 -30.38 -5.99
C GLU A 157 -29.10 -31.22 -4.79
N ALA A 158 -29.52 -30.54 -3.72
CA ALA A 158 -30.08 -31.21 -2.55
C ALA A 158 -31.30 -32.06 -2.92
N GLY A 159 -31.26 -33.35 -2.56
CA GLY A 159 -32.34 -34.31 -2.85
C GLY A 159 -32.13 -35.16 -4.09
N ASP A 160 -31.00 -35.01 -4.80
CA ASP A 160 -30.59 -36.01 -5.79
C ASP A 160 -30.40 -37.38 -5.10
N ASP A 161 -30.96 -38.46 -5.67
CA ASP A 161 -30.78 -39.84 -5.20
C ASP A 161 -29.31 -40.27 -5.40
N ALA A 162 -28.45 -39.79 -4.51
CA ALA A 162 -27.03 -40.06 -4.50
C ALA A 162 -26.73 -41.33 -3.67
N PRO A 163 -25.88 -42.26 -4.16
CA PRO A 163 -25.45 -43.43 -3.39
C PRO A 163 -24.61 -43.04 -2.16
N ILE A 164 -23.95 -41.87 -2.20
CA ILE A 164 -23.20 -41.29 -1.09
C ILE A 164 -23.97 -40.07 -0.60
N PRO A 165 -24.35 -39.99 0.69
CA PRO A 165 -25.12 -38.87 1.21
C PRO A 165 -24.29 -37.57 1.20
N HIS A 166 -24.94 -36.48 0.76
CA HIS A 166 -24.43 -35.12 0.89
C HIS A 166 -24.52 -34.64 2.35
N HIS A 167 -23.81 -33.56 2.68
CA HIS A 167 -23.91 -32.93 3.99
C HIS A 167 -25.32 -32.34 4.20
N ASP A 168 -25.87 -32.40 5.42
CA ASP A 168 -27.27 -31.99 5.71
C ASP A 168 -27.60 -30.53 5.33
N LYS A 169 -26.60 -29.65 5.36
CA LYS A 169 -26.72 -28.22 4.96
C LYS A 169 -26.43 -27.97 3.48
N PHE A 170 -26.08 -28.98 2.70
CA PHE A 170 -25.77 -28.82 1.29
C PHE A 170 -27.01 -28.36 0.51
N VAL A 171 -26.80 -27.40 -0.40
CA VAL A 171 -27.86 -26.88 -1.28
C VAL A 171 -27.61 -27.29 -2.72
N LYS A 172 -26.40 -27.01 -3.23
CA LYS A 172 -25.99 -27.35 -4.60
C LYS A 172 -24.49 -27.24 -4.79
N ALA A 173 -23.99 -27.90 -5.83
CA ALA A 173 -22.63 -27.73 -6.33
C ALA A 173 -22.69 -27.14 -7.74
N THR A 174 -21.86 -26.12 -8.02
CA THR A 174 -21.74 -25.52 -9.36
C THR A 174 -20.31 -25.65 -9.88
N GLN A 175 -20.14 -26.06 -11.13
CA GLN A 175 -18.87 -26.01 -11.85
C GLN A 175 -18.73 -24.68 -12.55
N LEU A 176 -17.60 -24.00 -12.33
CA LEU A 176 -17.26 -22.82 -13.12
C LEU A 176 -16.69 -23.27 -14.47
N THR A 177 -17.19 -22.69 -15.55
CA THR A 177 -16.64 -22.92 -16.90
C THR A 177 -16.01 -21.64 -17.45
N ALA A 178 -14.74 -21.68 -17.82
CA ALA A 178 -14.04 -20.57 -18.46
C ALA A 178 -13.92 -20.85 -19.97
N GLY A 179 -14.53 -20.01 -20.81
CA GLY A 179 -14.52 -20.24 -22.26
C GLY A 179 -15.23 -21.53 -22.70
N GLY A 180 -16.20 -22.02 -21.91
CA GLY A 180 -16.93 -23.26 -22.18
C GLY A 180 -16.17 -24.54 -21.81
N GLN A 181 -14.98 -24.43 -21.23
CA GLN A 181 -14.26 -25.56 -20.65
C GLN A 181 -14.47 -25.59 -19.13
N PRO A 182 -14.75 -26.76 -18.53
CA PRO A 182 -14.83 -26.90 -17.08
C PRO A 182 -13.50 -26.53 -16.43
N VAL A 183 -13.57 -25.73 -15.38
CA VAL A 183 -12.45 -25.53 -14.45
C VAL A 183 -12.55 -26.64 -13.41
N ASP A 184 -11.41 -27.19 -12.99
CA ASP A 184 -11.30 -28.34 -12.05
C ASP A 184 -11.83 -28.07 -10.64
N GLN A 185 -12.57 -26.97 -10.41
CA GLN A 185 -13.08 -26.61 -9.09
C GLN A 185 -14.60 -26.48 -9.11
N ALA A 186 -15.25 -27.35 -8.34
CA ALA A 186 -16.65 -27.21 -7.96
C ALA A 186 -16.77 -26.18 -6.83
N LYS A 187 -17.80 -25.34 -6.92
CA LYS A 187 -18.21 -24.42 -5.86
C LYS A 187 -19.42 -25.01 -5.16
N PHE A 188 -19.28 -25.26 -3.86
CA PHE A 188 -20.32 -25.83 -3.03
C PHE A 188 -21.09 -24.71 -2.31
N HIS A 189 -22.41 -24.82 -2.29
CA HIS A 189 -23.32 -23.87 -1.65
C HIS A 189 -24.04 -24.59 -0.52
N PHE A 190 -24.11 -23.94 0.64
CA PHE A 190 -24.71 -24.48 1.85
C PHE A 190 -25.71 -23.47 2.44
N THR A 191 -26.68 -23.97 3.18
CA THR A 191 -27.41 -23.14 4.15
C THR A 191 -26.45 -22.65 5.24
N GLU A 192 -26.81 -21.56 5.92
CA GLU A 192 -25.97 -20.96 6.97
C GLU A 192 -25.62 -21.95 8.10
N PHE A 193 -24.36 -21.94 8.52
CA PHE A 193 -23.87 -22.68 9.69
C PHE A 193 -23.98 -21.78 10.92
N THR A 194 -24.46 -22.34 12.03
CA THR A 194 -24.57 -21.61 13.30
C THR A 194 -23.35 -21.84 14.20
N GLY A 195 -22.65 -22.96 13.99
CA GLY A 195 -21.56 -23.43 14.84
C GLY A 195 -22.04 -24.27 16.03
N ASP A 196 -23.36 -24.36 16.24
CA ASP A 196 -23.96 -25.26 17.25
C ASP A 196 -24.12 -26.70 16.71
N GLU A 197 -23.97 -26.88 15.40
CA GLU A 197 -23.97 -28.19 14.77
C GLU A 197 -22.70 -28.98 15.12
N PRO A 198 -22.73 -30.33 15.09
CA PRO A 198 -21.51 -31.13 15.19
C PRO A 198 -20.57 -30.85 14.01
N GLU A 199 -19.26 -31.09 14.23
CA GLU A 199 -18.26 -30.96 13.17
C GLU A 199 -18.64 -31.82 11.95
N PRO A 200 -18.61 -31.27 10.72
CA PRO A 200 -18.84 -32.05 9.51
C PRO A 200 -17.76 -33.13 9.33
N VAL A 201 -18.18 -34.40 9.35
CA VAL A 201 -17.31 -35.57 9.11
C VAL A 201 -17.70 -36.25 7.81
N ALA A 202 -16.74 -36.35 6.88
CA ALA A 202 -16.97 -37.00 5.60
C ALA A 202 -17.27 -38.51 5.78
N PRO A 203 -18.23 -39.07 5.02
CA PRO A 203 -18.53 -40.50 5.07
C PRO A 203 -17.33 -41.34 4.59
N GLU A 204 -17.14 -42.52 5.19
CA GLU A 204 -16.08 -43.45 4.82
C GLU A 204 -16.21 -43.94 3.36
N HIS A 205 -15.07 -44.10 2.67
CA HIS A 205 -15.03 -44.56 1.28
C HIS A 205 -15.11 -46.09 1.17
N ASP A 206 -16.05 -46.61 0.37
CA ASP A 206 -16.16 -48.05 0.09
C ASP A 206 -15.40 -48.51 -1.18
N GLY A 207 -14.74 -47.59 -1.91
CA GLY A 207 -13.86 -47.92 -3.04
C GLY A 207 -14.52 -47.96 -4.42
N THR A 208 -15.82 -47.67 -4.56
CA THR A 208 -16.56 -47.98 -5.81
C THR A 208 -16.68 -46.84 -6.84
N ASP A 209 -16.57 -45.58 -6.43
CA ASP A 209 -16.57 -44.41 -7.34
C ASP A 209 -15.62 -43.31 -6.82
N THR A 210 -14.43 -43.22 -7.42
CA THR A 210 -13.32 -42.36 -6.92
C THR A 210 -13.53 -40.87 -7.21
N GLU A 211 -14.14 -40.50 -8.34
CA GLU A 211 -14.39 -39.09 -8.65
C GLU A 211 -15.56 -38.52 -7.85
N ARG A 212 -16.64 -39.29 -7.71
CA ARG A 212 -17.77 -38.85 -6.88
C ARG A 212 -17.39 -38.78 -5.40
N HIS A 213 -16.60 -39.73 -4.92
CA HIS A 213 -16.08 -39.66 -3.56
C HIS A 213 -15.18 -38.44 -3.35
N ARG A 214 -14.36 -38.08 -4.35
CA ARG A 214 -13.57 -36.85 -4.29
C ARG A 214 -14.46 -35.61 -4.17
N LEU A 215 -15.53 -35.51 -4.98
CA LEU A 215 -16.47 -34.38 -4.90
C LEU A 215 -17.14 -34.28 -3.53
N VAL A 216 -17.58 -35.40 -2.94
CA VAL A 216 -18.19 -35.41 -1.60
C VAL A 216 -17.16 -35.07 -0.52
N ARG A 217 -15.93 -35.57 -0.62
CA ARG A 217 -14.86 -35.19 0.32
C ARG A 217 -14.59 -33.69 0.26
N ASP A 218 -14.45 -33.15 -0.93
CA ASP A 218 -14.19 -31.72 -1.15
C ASP A 218 -15.40 -30.88 -0.64
N GLU A 219 -16.65 -31.36 -0.81
CA GLU A 219 -17.85 -30.77 -0.20
C GLU A 219 -17.74 -30.71 1.33
N PHE A 220 -17.41 -31.82 1.99
CA PHE A 220 -17.30 -31.89 3.45
C PHE A 220 -16.13 -31.06 4.00
N GLU A 221 -15.03 -30.92 3.25
CA GLU A 221 -13.93 -30.02 3.61
C GLU A 221 -14.38 -28.55 3.59
N VAL A 222 -15.18 -28.14 2.58
CA VAL A 222 -15.77 -26.80 2.54
C VAL A 222 -16.79 -26.62 3.66
N ALA A 223 -17.66 -27.61 3.91
CA ALA A 223 -18.63 -27.60 5.00
C ALA A 223 -17.93 -27.40 6.36
N ARG A 224 -16.88 -28.18 6.64
CA ARG A 224 -16.08 -28.07 7.86
C ARG A 224 -15.44 -26.69 8.00
N THR A 225 -14.93 -26.13 6.89
CA THR A 225 -14.34 -24.78 6.89
C THR A 225 -15.39 -23.72 7.25
N LEU A 226 -16.60 -23.81 6.69
CA LEU A 226 -17.71 -22.88 6.98
C LEU A 226 -18.23 -23.04 8.41
N TRP A 227 -18.35 -24.28 8.88
CA TRP A 227 -18.69 -24.60 10.26
C TRP A 227 -17.68 -24.01 11.24
N ALA A 228 -16.37 -24.22 11.03
CA ALA A 228 -15.32 -23.69 11.90
C ALA A 228 -15.34 -22.15 11.94
N LYS A 229 -15.65 -21.46 10.82
CA LYS A 229 -15.87 -20.00 10.83
C LYS A 229 -17.06 -19.59 11.68
N ALA A 230 -18.15 -20.36 11.64
CA ALA A 230 -19.34 -20.10 12.46
C ALA A 230 -19.06 -20.32 13.95
N VAL A 231 -18.35 -21.40 14.31
CA VAL A 231 -17.86 -21.66 15.68
C VAL A 231 -16.98 -20.51 16.16
N TYR A 232 -15.97 -20.11 15.36
CA TYR A 232 -15.12 -18.97 15.69
C TYR A 232 -15.93 -17.71 15.96
N ARG A 233 -16.89 -17.38 15.09
CA ARG A 233 -17.75 -16.22 15.29
C ARG A 233 -18.54 -16.30 16.59
N ARG A 234 -19.17 -17.44 16.87
CA ARG A 234 -19.96 -17.66 18.09
C ARG A 234 -19.11 -17.44 19.34
N GLU A 235 -17.92 -18.03 19.38
CA GLU A 235 -17.05 -18.04 20.56
C GLU A 235 -16.23 -16.76 20.71
N ALA A 236 -15.71 -16.21 19.62
CA ALA A 236 -14.90 -14.99 19.65
C ALA A 236 -15.76 -13.73 19.86
N THR A 237 -17.02 -13.71 19.43
CA THR A 237 -17.90 -12.52 19.56
C THR A 237 -17.99 -11.97 21.00
N PRO A 238 -18.34 -12.76 22.03
CA PRO A 238 -18.42 -12.24 23.40
C PRO A 238 -17.06 -11.73 23.89
N VAL A 239 -15.98 -12.43 23.56
CA VAL A 239 -14.62 -12.07 23.96
C VAL A 239 -14.16 -10.77 23.28
N LEU A 240 -14.44 -10.61 21.98
CA LEU A 240 -14.14 -9.38 21.24
C LEU A 240 -14.89 -8.17 21.80
N ARG A 241 -16.15 -8.32 22.20
CA ARG A 241 -16.92 -7.24 22.84
C ARG A 241 -16.32 -6.85 24.19
N ALA A 242 -15.96 -7.82 25.02
CA ALA A 242 -15.30 -7.57 26.29
C ALA A 242 -13.95 -6.88 26.09
N ALA A 243 -13.12 -7.41 25.19
CA ALA A 243 -11.82 -6.85 24.83
C ALA A 243 -11.93 -5.41 24.29
N ALA A 244 -12.95 -5.12 23.47
CA ALA A 244 -13.20 -3.78 22.93
C ALA A 244 -13.42 -2.75 24.03
N SER A 245 -14.11 -3.14 25.11
CA SER A 245 -14.36 -2.25 26.24
C SER A 245 -13.09 -1.97 27.07
N ALA A 246 -12.15 -2.90 27.10
CA ALA A 246 -10.90 -2.78 27.86
C ALA A 246 -9.76 -2.10 27.07
N TRP A 247 -9.78 -2.20 25.74
CA TRP A 247 -8.69 -1.69 24.89
C TRP A 247 -8.34 -0.21 25.06
N PRO A 248 -9.29 0.74 25.25
CA PRO A 248 -8.96 2.16 25.41
C PRO A 248 -7.96 2.45 26.55
N GLU A 249 -8.02 1.67 27.64
CA GLU A 249 -7.08 1.81 28.76
C GLU A 249 -5.65 1.38 28.37
N VAL A 250 -5.54 0.29 27.62
CA VAL A 250 -4.26 -0.19 27.06
C VAL A 250 -3.68 0.80 26.07
N ALA A 251 -4.50 1.30 25.14
CA ALA A 251 -4.08 2.29 24.15
C ALA A 251 -3.56 3.58 24.81
N GLU A 252 -4.25 4.06 25.86
CA GLU A 252 -3.81 5.23 26.62
C GLU A 252 -2.52 4.97 27.40
N ALA A 253 -2.33 3.75 27.95
CA ALA A 253 -1.08 3.37 28.59
C ALA A 253 0.11 3.43 27.60
N PHE A 254 -0.03 2.89 26.40
CA PHE A 254 0.98 3.00 25.34
C PHE A 254 1.23 4.46 24.94
N ALA A 255 0.17 5.25 24.75
CA ALA A 255 0.28 6.66 24.39
C ALA A 255 0.98 7.48 25.48
N ARG A 256 0.73 7.19 26.76
CA ARG A 256 1.37 7.85 27.90
C ARG A 256 2.87 7.60 27.94
N ILE A 257 3.32 6.37 27.65
CA ILE A 257 4.75 6.06 27.50
C ILE A 257 5.36 6.87 26.35
N GLY A 258 4.69 6.89 25.19
CA GLY A 258 5.16 7.65 24.02
C GLY A 258 5.35 9.13 24.33
N ARG A 259 4.36 9.77 24.98
CA ARG A 259 4.44 11.18 25.39
C ARG A 259 5.56 11.42 26.41
N ALA A 260 5.65 10.60 27.46
CA ALA A 260 6.69 10.73 28.48
C ALA A 260 8.11 10.52 27.90
N TRP A 261 8.24 9.70 26.86
CA TRP A 261 9.50 9.54 26.14
C TRP A 261 9.86 10.78 25.31
N SER A 262 8.90 11.34 24.58
CA SER A 262 9.10 12.58 23.80
C SER A 262 9.46 13.77 24.69
N ASP A 263 8.91 13.84 25.91
CA ASP A 263 9.24 14.88 26.89
C ASP A 263 10.74 14.91 27.27
N LEU A 264 11.52 13.86 26.98
CA LEU A 264 12.96 13.85 27.24
C LEU A 264 13.79 14.66 26.24
N ASP A 265 13.26 14.94 25.05
CA ASP A 265 14.00 15.70 24.03
C ASP A 265 14.01 17.22 24.35
N ASP A 266 12.98 17.74 25.03
CA ASP A 266 12.90 19.11 25.54
C ASP A 266 12.16 19.13 26.90
N PRO A 267 12.84 18.81 28.01
CA PRO A 267 12.18 18.55 29.30
C PRO A 267 11.70 19.85 29.96
N PRO A 268 10.38 20.13 30.00
CA PRO A 268 9.84 21.44 30.39
C PRO A 268 10.08 21.80 31.87
N HIS A 269 10.35 20.80 32.71
CA HIS A 269 10.61 20.97 34.14
C HIS A 269 11.96 20.39 34.58
N GLY A 270 12.88 20.22 33.62
CA GLY A 270 14.17 19.59 33.85
C GLY A 270 14.14 18.07 33.72
N TRP A 271 15.32 17.51 33.52
CA TRP A 271 15.49 16.13 33.09
C TRP A 271 15.04 15.10 34.13
N GLU A 272 15.30 15.37 35.40
CA GLU A 272 14.94 14.47 36.51
C GLU A 272 13.43 14.23 36.58
N VAL A 273 12.62 15.29 36.39
CA VAL A 273 11.17 15.20 36.38
C VAL A 273 10.68 14.42 35.16
N ALA A 274 11.26 14.63 33.99
CA ALA A 274 10.90 13.92 32.77
C ALA A 274 11.22 12.42 32.87
N VAL A 275 12.40 12.05 33.39
CA VAL A 275 12.78 10.65 33.65
C VAL A 275 11.83 10.01 34.65
N LYS A 276 11.50 10.70 35.75
CA LYS A 276 10.53 10.18 36.74
C LYS A 276 9.17 9.92 36.10
N ARG A 277 8.65 10.84 35.30
CA ARG A 277 7.36 10.67 34.58
C ARG A 277 7.37 9.48 33.63
N LEU A 278 8.50 9.22 32.97
CA LEU A 278 8.64 8.04 32.10
C LEU A 278 8.59 6.75 32.90
N LEU A 279 9.31 6.67 34.02
CA LEU A 279 9.27 5.49 34.90
C LEU A 279 7.87 5.28 35.48
N ASP A 280 7.21 6.35 35.94
CA ASP A 280 5.81 6.30 36.41
C ASP A 280 4.87 5.80 35.29
N ALA A 281 5.12 6.15 34.02
CA ALA A 281 4.35 5.67 32.88
C ALA A 281 4.62 4.18 32.58
N HIS A 282 5.87 3.72 32.70
CA HIS A 282 6.22 2.30 32.56
C HIS A 282 5.52 1.45 33.64
N ASP A 283 5.62 1.87 34.90
CA ASP A 283 5.06 1.16 36.05
C ASP A 283 3.53 1.16 36.02
N HIS A 284 2.91 2.20 35.47
CA HIS A 284 1.47 2.26 35.27
C HIS A 284 0.99 1.37 34.12
N ALA A 285 1.71 1.34 32.99
CA ALA A 285 1.28 0.60 31.81
C ALA A 285 1.35 -0.93 31.99
N ARG A 286 2.36 -1.40 32.72
CA ARG A 286 2.60 -2.84 32.91
C ARG A 286 1.39 -3.62 33.44
N PRO A 287 0.79 -3.29 34.58
CA PRO A 287 -0.37 -4.04 35.09
C PRO A 287 -1.61 -3.94 34.18
N ILE A 288 -1.78 -2.82 33.46
CA ILE A 288 -2.89 -2.65 32.50
C ILE A 288 -2.74 -3.63 31.34
N VAL A 289 -1.55 -3.67 30.74
CA VAL A 289 -1.23 -4.53 29.61
C VAL A 289 -1.28 -6.01 30.02
N GLU A 290 -0.70 -6.37 31.16
CA GLU A 290 -0.74 -7.73 31.69
C GLU A 290 -2.18 -8.20 31.95
N ASN A 291 -3.03 -7.33 32.52
CA ASN A 291 -4.42 -7.65 32.77
C ASN A 291 -5.22 -7.84 31.47
N TRP A 292 -5.03 -6.96 30.48
CA TRP A 292 -5.66 -7.12 29.17
C TRP A 292 -5.23 -8.41 28.47
N GLU A 293 -3.93 -8.73 28.53
CA GLU A 293 -3.39 -9.93 27.91
C GLU A 293 -3.97 -11.20 28.56
N HIS A 294 -4.02 -11.21 29.90
CA HIS A 294 -4.54 -12.33 30.68
C HIS A 294 -6.05 -12.56 30.49
N LEU A 295 -6.84 -11.48 30.49
CA LEU A 295 -8.31 -11.56 30.46
C LEU A 295 -8.90 -11.63 29.06
N HIS A 296 -8.20 -11.16 28.03
CA HIS A 296 -8.80 -10.97 26.70
C HIS A 296 -7.95 -11.53 25.57
N ALA A 297 -6.67 -11.16 25.49
CA ALA A 297 -5.82 -11.59 24.39
C ALA A 297 -5.66 -13.12 24.35
N ARG A 298 -5.42 -13.73 25.51
CA ARG A 298 -5.24 -15.17 25.62
C ARG A 298 -6.48 -15.93 25.17
N GLU A 299 -7.66 -15.51 25.63
CA GLU A 299 -8.92 -16.16 25.26
C GLU A 299 -9.18 -16.05 23.75
N LEU A 300 -8.95 -14.88 23.15
CA LEU A 300 -9.04 -14.69 21.69
C LEU A 300 -8.04 -15.55 20.90
N ALA A 301 -6.86 -15.79 21.45
CA ALA A 301 -5.85 -16.64 20.83
C ALA A 301 -6.22 -18.13 20.95
N THR A 302 -6.77 -18.56 22.10
CA THR A 302 -7.22 -19.95 22.31
C THR A 302 -8.39 -20.33 21.41
N VAL A 303 -9.41 -19.46 21.27
CA VAL A 303 -10.57 -19.70 20.38
C VAL A 303 -10.13 -19.94 18.93
N GLY A 304 -9.04 -19.29 18.49
CA GLY A 304 -8.50 -19.51 17.15
C GLY A 304 -7.67 -20.80 17.01
N ALA A 305 -6.94 -21.18 18.06
CA ALA A 305 -6.04 -22.34 18.04
C ALA A 305 -6.78 -23.67 17.92
N GLU A 306 -7.97 -23.78 18.53
CA GLU A 306 -8.79 -25.00 18.50
C GLU A 306 -9.32 -25.34 17.09
N LEU A 307 -9.32 -24.39 16.17
CA LEU A 307 -9.91 -24.53 14.83
C LEU A 307 -8.87 -24.80 13.73
N THR A 308 -7.60 -25.07 14.07
CA THR A 308 -6.51 -25.40 13.13
C THR A 308 -6.28 -24.37 11.99
N TYR A 309 -6.78 -23.15 12.13
CA TYR A 309 -6.52 -22.07 11.17
C TYR A 309 -5.08 -21.58 11.23
N SER A 310 -4.57 -21.13 10.08
CA SER A 310 -3.32 -20.37 10.04
C SER A 310 -3.47 -19.00 10.71
N ARG A 311 -2.33 -18.38 11.08
CA ARG A 311 -2.30 -17.02 11.67
C ARG A 311 -3.01 -16.00 10.80
N ASP A 312 -2.78 -16.05 9.49
CA ASP A 312 -3.30 -15.07 8.54
C ASP A 312 -4.82 -15.23 8.37
N GLU A 313 -5.32 -16.47 8.35
CA GLU A 313 -6.75 -16.75 8.29
C GLU A 313 -7.47 -16.26 9.55
N LEU A 314 -6.91 -16.50 10.74
CA LEU A 314 -7.48 -16.00 11.99
C LEU A 314 -7.48 -14.47 12.06
N ALA A 315 -6.39 -13.83 11.61
CA ALA A 315 -6.31 -12.38 11.57
C ALA A 315 -7.38 -11.77 10.66
N GLU A 316 -7.59 -12.35 9.47
CA GLU A 316 -8.61 -11.89 8.53
C GLU A 316 -10.03 -12.15 9.04
N LEU A 317 -10.31 -13.32 9.62
CA LEU A 317 -11.61 -13.62 10.23
C LEU A 317 -11.92 -12.66 11.39
N ARG A 318 -10.94 -12.39 12.24
CA ARG A 318 -11.08 -11.45 13.36
C ARG A 318 -11.36 -10.03 12.86
N LYS A 319 -10.67 -9.60 11.80
CA LYS A 319 -10.90 -8.31 11.15
C LYS A 319 -12.31 -8.21 10.54
N GLN A 320 -12.78 -9.26 9.85
CA GLN A 320 -14.14 -9.29 9.32
C GLN A 320 -15.17 -9.17 10.45
N LEU A 321 -14.99 -9.94 11.51
CA LEU A 321 -15.87 -9.92 12.68
C LEU A 321 -15.81 -8.58 13.43
N SER A 322 -14.66 -7.91 13.49
CA SER A 322 -14.56 -6.59 14.13
C SER A 322 -15.39 -5.54 13.38
N VAL A 323 -15.39 -5.59 12.04
CA VAL A 323 -16.24 -4.72 11.21
C VAL A 323 -17.71 -5.01 11.46
N GLU A 324 -18.11 -6.28 11.51
CA GLU A 324 -19.48 -6.70 11.83
C GLU A 324 -19.94 -6.19 13.22
N LEU A 325 -19.01 -6.13 14.19
CA LEU A 325 -19.27 -5.70 15.56
C LEU A 325 -19.08 -4.20 15.80
N GLY A 326 -18.62 -3.43 14.81
CA GLY A 326 -18.31 -2.00 14.97
C GLY A 326 -17.11 -1.73 15.90
N ILE A 327 -16.14 -2.64 15.92
CA ILE A 327 -14.90 -2.52 16.70
C ILE A 327 -13.81 -1.96 15.78
N ASP A 328 -13.38 -0.73 16.09
CA ASP A 328 -12.30 -0.05 15.37
C ASP A 328 -10.92 -0.45 15.89
N ASN A 329 -9.89 -0.28 15.06
CA ASN A 329 -8.47 -0.41 15.39
C ASN A 329 -8.03 -1.79 15.91
N ILE A 330 -8.71 -2.86 15.51
CA ILE A 330 -8.37 -4.22 15.97
C ILE A 330 -6.96 -4.67 15.53
N GLU A 331 -6.44 -4.09 14.46
CA GLU A 331 -5.07 -4.33 13.98
C GLU A 331 -4.00 -3.84 14.96
N GLN A 332 -4.37 -2.95 15.90
CA GLN A 332 -3.49 -2.48 16.96
C GLN A 332 -3.52 -3.42 18.18
N TRP A 333 -4.48 -4.36 18.23
CA TRP A 333 -4.61 -5.29 19.36
C TRP A 333 -3.56 -6.38 19.23
N HIS A 334 -2.54 -6.29 20.08
CA HIS A 334 -1.43 -7.25 20.13
C HIS A 334 -1.85 -8.56 20.81
N ILE A 335 -2.68 -9.36 20.14
CA ILE A 335 -3.30 -10.58 20.69
C ILE A 335 -2.34 -11.78 20.74
N GLY A 336 -1.25 -11.74 19.97
CA GLY A 336 -0.19 -12.75 19.94
C GLY A 336 -0.65 -14.18 19.63
N ARG A 337 0.24 -15.18 19.86
CA ARG A 337 -0.02 -16.61 19.68
C ARG A 337 0.21 -17.38 20.97
N VAL A 338 -0.70 -18.31 21.29
CA VAL A 338 -0.51 -19.34 22.30
C VAL A 338 0.37 -20.45 21.69
N GLU A 339 1.56 -20.69 22.25
CA GLU A 339 2.40 -21.80 21.79
C GLU A 339 1.86 -23.16 22.25
N ASP A 340 1.88 -24.12 21.31
CA ASP A 340 1.59 -25.54 21.51
C ASP A 340 2.76 -26.22 22.27
N GLY A 341 3.04 -25.77 23.49
CA GLY A 341 4.20 -26.26 24.26
C GLY A 341 3.94 -26.45 25.75
N THR A 342 2.86 -25.87 26.28
CA THR A 342 2.48 -26.04 27.69
C THR A 342 1.19 -26.83 27.77
N SER A 343 1.17 -27.86 28.61
CA SER A 343 0.01 -28.74 28.82
C SER A 343 -1.16 -28.03 29.50
N ASP A 344 -0.98 -26.78 29.93
CA ASP A 344 -2.01 -25.91 30.47
C ASP A 344 -2.05 -24.59 29.68
N PRO A 345 -3.12 -24.34 28.89
CA PRO A 345 -3.30 -23.08 28.14
C PRO A 345 -3.22 -21.81 29.00
N ARG A 346 -3.44 -21.93 30.32
CA ARG A 346 -3.34 -20.81 31.27
C ARG A 346 -1.89 -20.37 31.53
N HIS A 347 -0.91 -21.20 31.17
CA HIS A 347 0.53 -20.97 31.36
C HIS A 347 1.30 -20.84 30.04
N ALA A 348 0.62 -20.82 28.90
CA ALA A 348 1.27 -20.58 27.63
C ALA A 348 1.71 -19.11 27.51
N ASP A 349 2.97 -18.90 27.19
CA ASP A 349 3.50 -17.58 26.86
C ASP A 349 2.90 -17.11 25.53
N ILE A 350 2.45 -15.85 25.50
CA ILE A 350 1.92 -15.23 24.28
C ILE A 350 3.08 -14.57 23.54
N GLN A 351 3.49 -15.17 22.42
CA GLN A 351 4.44 -14.52 21.51
C GLN A 351 3.75 -13.38 20.76
N ASP A 352 4.47 -12.27 20.55
CA ASP A 352 3.95 -11.05 19.91
C ASP A 352 2.72 -10.42 20.64
N GLY A 353 2.53 -10.73 21.93
CA GLY A 353 1.49 -10.17 22.77
C GLY A 353 1.72 -8.71 23.15
N ALA A 354 0.72 -8.07 23.76
CA ALA A 354 0.84 -6.67 24.19
C ALA A 354 1.95 -6.47 25.22
N SER A 355 2.23 -7.45 26.09
CA SER A 355 3.33 -7.39 27.05
C SER A 355 4.69 -7.45 26.36
N VAL A 356 4.83 -8.27 25.31
CA VAL A 356 6.04 -8.32 24.47
C VAL A 356 6.25 -6.98 23.77
N GLN A 357 5.18 -6.38 23.26
CA GLN A 357 5.24 -5.06 22.63
C GLN A 357 5.56 -3.94 23.61
N LEU A 358 5.03 -4.01 24.84
CA LEU A 358 5.36 -3.07 25.90
C LEU A 358 6.87 -3.14 26.23
N GLU A 359 7.42 -4.34 26.38
CA GLU A 359 8.84 -4.49 26.67
C GLU A 359 9.72 -4.07 25.48
N SER A 360 9.27 -4.28 24.24
CA SER A 360 9.98 -3.81 23.03
C SER A 360 10.06 -2.28 22.96
N LEU A 361 9.10 -1.57 23.55
CA LEU A 361 9.13 -0.12 23.72
C LEU A 361 9.99 0.32 24.90
N ILE A 362 9.89 -0.34 26.05
CA ILE A 362 10.57 0.04 27.29
C ILE A 362 12.08 -0.21 27.22
N ARG A 363 12.50 -1.35 26.67
CA ARG A 363 13.91 -1.78 26.72
C ARG A 363 14.86 -0.80 26.02
N PRO A 364 14.62 -0.34 24.77
CA PRO A 364 15.48 0.66 24.13
C PRO A 364 15.53 1.99 24.88
N GLN A 365 14.43 2.37 25.56
CA GLN A 365 14.36 3.59 26.36
C GLN A 365 15.27 3.49 27.58
N ARG A 366 15.23 2.35 28.29
CA ARG A 366 16.12 2.06 29.41
C ARG A 366 17.58 2.02 28.98
N ASP A 367 17.89 1.37 27.86
CA ASP A 367 19.26 1.27 27.34
C ASP A 367 19.82 2.67 27.00
N ARG A 368 19.01 3.54 26.39
CA ARG A 368 19.43 4.92 26.09
C ARG A 368 19.63 5.76 27.36
N LEU A 369 18.77 5.62 28.36
CA LEU A 369 18.95 6.33 29.64
C LEU A 369 20.21 5.86 30.39
N ALA A 370 20.50 4.56 30.36
CA ALA A 370 21.73 4.01 30.94
C ALA A 370 22.98 4.56 30.24
N LEU A 371 22.97 4.64 28.90
CA LEU A 371 24.06 5.24 28.14
C LEU A 371 24.27 6.72 28.48
N ILE A 372 23.18 7.49 28.60
CA ILE A 372 23.24 8.90 28.98
C ILE A 372 23.84 9.08 30.37
N ALA A 373 23.42 8.26 31.33
CA ALA A 373 23.95 8.29 32.70
C ALA A 373 25.45 7.96 32.74
N ASP A 374 25.91 6.97 31.97
CA ASP A 374 27.33 6.63 31.85
C ASP A 374 28.15 7.77 31.24
N VAL A 375 27.67 8.39 30.14
CA VAL A 375 28.35 9.54 29.52
C VAL A 375 28.41 10.73 30.47
N ALA A 376 27.31 11.05 31.14
CA ALA A 376 27.26 12.14 32.11
C ALA A 376 28.24 11.89 33.28
N GLY A 377 28.24 10.67 33.83
CA GLY A 377 29.16 10.28 34.91
C GLY A 377 30.63 10.43 34.53
N ARG A 378 31.00 10.09 33.29
CA ARG A 378 32.36 10.29 32.75
C ARG A 378 32.74 11.75 32.51
N LEU A 379 31.78 12.63 32.27
CA LEU A 379 32.04 14.07 32.09
C LEU A 379 32.18 14.81 33.41
N THR A 380 31.63 14.25 34.50
CA THR A 380 31.69 14.83 35.85
C THR A 380 32.84 14.31 36.71
N ALA A 381 33.52 13.24 36.28
CA ALA A 381 34.69 12.65 36.93
C ALA A 381 35.98 13.18 36.27
#